data_AF-A0A7J4LKA0-F1
#
_entry.id   AF-A0A7J4LKA0-F1
#
_cell.length_a   1.000
_cell.length_b   1.000
_cell.length_c   1.000
_cell.angle_alpha   90.00
_cell.angle_beta   90.00
_cell.angle_gamma   90.00
#
_symmetry.space_group_name_H-M   'P 1'
#
loop_
_entity.id
_entity.type
_entity.pdbx_description
1 polymer ?
#
loop_
_entity_poly.entity_id
_entity_poly.type
_entity_poly.pdbx_seq_one_letter_code
_entity_poly.pdbx_strand_id
1 'polypeptide(L)'
;MLGKLYKKAQGATEYLIVLAIVIIIALIVVGVMGGIPGIGGGASGRSNAAFWANQDVAFTSYAVSAAGTDTVILKNNQRNTITVNDLVVNGVDLAAGESVAAGGSRTYTGAIAACTAGQAYSYAASVAYTDSATSASYNLTGNGQKLEGNCAT
;
A
#
# COMPACT_ATOMS: atom_id res chain seq x y z
N MET A 1 -53.37 -8.91 -57.32
CA MET A 1 -52.73 -7.85 -56.52
C MET A 1 -52.16 -8.46 -55.24
N LEU A 2 -50.88 -8.85 -55.22
CA LEU A 2 -50.25 -9.49 -54.06
C LEU A 2 -48.77 -9.10 -53.99
N GLY A 3 -48.49 -7.83 -53.71
CA GLY A 3 -47.10 -7.36 -53.82
C GLY A 3 -46.84 -5.96 -53.26
N LYS A 4 -47.27 -5.65 -52.03
CA LYS A 4 -46.88 -4.39 -51.34
C LYS A 4 -46.87 -4.48 -49.79
N LEU A 5 -46.49 -5.61 -49.19
CA LEU A 5 -46.34 -5.70 -47.72
C LEU A 5 -44.89 -5.85 -47.22
N TYR A 6 -43.92 -6.11 -48.09
CA TYR A 6 -42.53 -6.37 -47.66
C TYR A 6 -41.69 -5.12 -47.34
N LYS A 7 -42.15 -3.90 -47.65
CA LYS A 7 -41.34 -2.67 -47.46
C LYS A 7 -41.36 -2.07 -46.06
N LYS A 8 -42.26 -2.50 -45.15
CA LYS A 8 -42.35 -1.94 -43.79
C LYS A 8 -41.60 -2.74 -42.72
N ALA A 9 -41.25 -4.00 -42.98
CA ALA A 9 -40.50 -4.84 -42.03
C ALA A 9 -38.98 -4.69 -42.14
N GLN A 10 -38.46 -4.18 -43.26
CA GLN A 10 -37.03 -4.17 -43.55
C GLN A 10 -36.24 -3.13 -42.73
N GLY A 11 -36.86 -2.02 -42.33
CA GLY A 11 -36.21 -1.01 -41.48
C GLY A 11 -36.08 -1.43 -40.02
N ALA A 12 -37.04 -2.19 -39.48
CA ALA A 12 -37.02 -2.61 -38.08
C ALA A 12 -35.86 -3.56 -37.77
N THR A 13 -35.50 -4.42 -38.73
CA THR A 13 -34.36 -5.34 -38.60
C THR A 13 -33.02 -4.62 -38.60
N GLU A 14 -32.87 -3.52 -39.34
CA GLU A 14 -31.62 -2.73 -39.37
C GLU A 14 -31.36 -2.05 -38.01
N TYR A 15 -32.37 -1.43 -37.41
CA TYR A 15 -32.20 -0.78 -36.10
C TYR A 15 -31.91 -1.78 -34.98
N LEU A 16 -32.51 -2.97 -35.00
CA LEU A 16 -32.23 -4.01 -34.00
C LEU A 16 -30.79 -4.52 -34.07
N ILE A 17 -30.24 -4.66 -35.28
CA ILE A 17 -28.84 -5.09 -35.48
C ILE A 17 -27.88 -4.01 -34.97
N VAL A 18 -28.12 -2.74 -35.31
CA VAL A 18 -27.26 -1.63 -34.87
C VAL A 18 -27.29 -1.50 -33.34
N LEU A 19 -28.47 -1.61 -32.72
CA LEU A 19 -28.61 -1.53 -31.27
C LEU A 19 -27.87 -2.66 -30.55
N ALA A 20 -27.94 -3.90 -31.07
CA ALA A 20 -27.21 -5.03 -30.52
C ALA A 20 -25.68 -4.82 -30.57
N ILE A 21 -25.16 -4.30 -31.68
CA ILE A 21 -23.72 -4.01 -31.84
C ILE A 21 -23.27 -2.94 -30.83
N VAL A 22 -24.06 -1.87 -30.66
CA VAL A 22 -23.74 -0.80 -29.69
C VAL A 22 -23.66 -1.34 -28.27
N ILE A 23 -24.58 -2.22 -27.86
CA ILE A 23 -24.56 -2.86 -26.54
C ILE A 23 -23.31 -3.75 -26.37
N ILE A 24 -22.97 -4.54 -27.38
CA ILE A 24 -21.77 -5.39 -27.34
C ILE A 24 -20.51 -4.54 -27.17
N ILE A 25 -20.38 -3.44 -27.93
CA ILE A 25 -19.23 -2.53 -27.81
C ILE A 25 -19.20 -1.88 -26.42
N ALA A 26 -20.34 -1.43 -25.90
CA ALA A 26 -20.41 -0.85 -24.56
C ALA A 26 -19.95 -1.85 -23.48
N LEU A 27 -20.35 -3.12 -23.58
CA LEU A 27 -19.92 -4.17 -22.66
C LEU A 27 -18.43 -4.51 -22.80
N ILE A 28 -17.87 -4.49 -24.01
CA ILE A 28 -16.43 -4.66 -24.24
C ILE A 28 -15.66 -3.48 -23.62
N VAL A 29 -16.11 -2.25 -23.81
CA VAL A 29 -15.46 -1.07 -23.23
C VAL A 29 -15.50 -1.13 -21.70
N VAL A 30 -16.63 -1.50 -21.11
CA VAL A 30 -16.73 -1.70 -19.65
C VAL A 30 -15.89 -2.90 -19.18
N GLY A 31 -15.78 -3.97 -19.97
CA GLY A 31 -14.92 -5.12 -19.67
C GLY A 31 -13.43 -4.79 -19.76
N VAL A 32 -13.03 -3.95 -20.70
CA VAL A 32 -11.64 -3.49 -20.90
C VAL A 32 -11.27 -2.41 -19.89
N MET A 33 -12.18 -1.48 -19.56
CA MET A 33 -11.94 -0.44 -18.55
C MET A 33 -12.17 -0.91 -17.11
N GLY A 34 -13.03 -1.90 -16.90
CA GLY A 34 -13.26 -2.57 -15.61
C GLY A 34 -12.30 -3.75 -15.36
N GLY A 35 -11.52 -4.13 -16.37
CA GLY A 35 -10.62 -5.28 -16.38
C GLY A 35 -9.20 -4.98 -15.91
N ILE A 36 -9.01 -4.19 -14.84
CA ILE A 36 -7.80 -4.33 -14.02
C ILE A 36 -8.13 -4.22 -12.51
N PRO A 37 -8.83 -5.20 -11.94
CA PRO A 37 -8.80 -5.41 -10.50
C PRO A 37 -7.42 -5.98 -10.14
N GLY A 38 -6.43 -5.11 -9.90
CA GLY A 38 -5.10 -5.57 -9.45
C GLY A 38 -3.92 -4.58 -9.58
N ILE A 39 -4.01 -3.52 -10.38
CA ILE A 39 -2.87 -2.58 -10.56
C ILE A 39 -2.79 -1.49 -9.48
N GLY A 40 -3.87 -1.24 -8.72
CA GLY A 40 -3.88 -0.23 -7.67
C GLY A 40 -3.00 -0.55 -6.45
N GLY A 41 -2.92 -1.83 -6.04
CA GLY A 41 -2.26 -2.21 -4.78
C GLY A 41 -0.73 -2.26 -4.84
N GLY A 42 -0.14 -2.48 -6.02
CA GLY A 42 1.32 -2.56 -6.16
C GLY A 42 2.01 -1.19 -6.32
N ALA A 43 1.29 -0.22 -6.89
CA ALA A 43 1.82 1.13 -7.09
C ALA A 43 1.89 1.92 -5.78
N SER A 44 0.88 1.80 -4.90
CA SER A 44 0.91 2.41 -3.57
C SER A 44 2.04 1.84 -2.72
N GLY A 45 2.19 0.52 -2.69
CA GLY A 45 3.24 -0.13 -1.89
C GLY A 45 4.65 0.32 -2.27
N ARG A 46 4.94 0.49 -3.58
CA ARG A 46 6.25 1.00 -4.04
C ARG A 46 6.46 2.47 -3.68
N SER A 47 5.43 3.30 -3.82
CA SER A 47 5.48 4.71 -3.43
C SER A 47 5.72 4.85 -1.92
N ASN A 48 4.97 4.09 -1.10
CA ASN A 48 5.10 4.09 0.34
C ASN A 48 6.50 3.60 0.77
N ALA A 49 6.99 2.51 0.19
CA ALA A 49 8.33 1.99 0.48
C ALA A 49 9.43 3.00 0.12
N ALA A 50 9.31 3.66 -1.04
CA ALA A 50 10.25 4.71 -1.46
C ALA A 50 10.18 5.93 -0.53
N PHE A 51 9.00 6.33 -0.07
CA PHE A 51 8.86 7.40 0.91
C PHE A 51 9.65 7.08 2.18
N TRP A 52 9.42 5.89 2.77
CA TRP A 52 10.07 5.50 4.01
C TRP A 52 11.59 5.30 3.86
N ALA A 53 12.06 4.77 2.73
CA ALA A 53 13.48 4.58 2.49
C ALA A 53 14.29 5.88 2.42
N ASN A 54 13.66 6.99 2.00
CA ASN A 54 14.30 8.29 1.80
C ASN A 54 14.22 9.23 3.00
N GLN A 55 13.60 8.81 4.11
CA GLN A 55 13.55 9.62 5.32
C GLN A 55 14.90 9.58 6.06
N ASP A 56 15.10 10.56 6.94
CA ASP A 56 16.22 10.64 7.88
C ASP A 56 16.38 9.36 8.72
N VAL A 57 15.24 8.74 9.03
CA VAL A 57 15.16 7.43 9.67
C VAL A 57 14.22 6.58 8.83
N ALA A 58 14.74 5.49 8.27
CA ALA A 58 14.06 4.69 7.27
C ALA A 58 13.54 3.36 7.82
N PHE A 59 12.34 2.98 7.39
CA PHE A 59 11.83 1.62 7.53
C PHE A 59 12.28 0.82 6.31
N THR A 60 13.31 -0.01 6.47
CA THR A 60 13.93 -0.73 5.34
C THR A 60 13.31 -2.10 5.10
N SER A 61 12.80 -2.71 6.15
CA SER A 61 12.11 -4.00 6.10
C SER A 61 11.14 -4.10 7.27
N TYR A 62 10.04 -4.81 7.06
CA TYR A 62 9.06 -5.09 8.09
C TYR A 62 8.32 -6.36 7.71
N ALA A 63 7.95 -7.16 8.70
CA ALA A 63 7.17 -8.36 8.53
C ALA A 63 6.18 -8.50 9.68
N VAL A 64 4.91 -8.72 9.33
CA VAL A 64 3.85 -9.03 10.28
C VAL A 64 3.53 -10.51 10.12
N SER A 65 3.62 -11.27 11.20
CA SER A 65 3.48 -12.72 11.21
C SER A 65 2.12 -13.12 11.77
N ALA A 66 1.52 -14.15 11.18
CA ALA A 66 0.34 -14.80 11.76
C ALA A 66 0.60 -15.40 13.15
N ALA A 67 1.87 -15.69 13.48
CA ALA A 67 2.29 -16.20 14.79
C ALA A 67 2.51 -15.09 15.84
N GLY A 68 2.35 -13.82 15.48
CA GLY A 68 2.43 -12.67 16.41
C GLY A 68 3.84 -12.22 16.78
N THR A 69 4.88 -12.68 16.07
CA THR A 69 6.24 -12.11 16.17
C THR A 69 6.47 -11.21 14.97
N ASP A 70 6.13 -9.93 15.13
CA ASP A 70 6.30 -8.95 14.07
C ASP A 70 7.67 -8.30 14.20
N THR A 71 8.27 -7.95 13.07
CA THR A 71 9.59 -7.37 13.00
C THR A 71 9.57 -6.10 12.18
N VAL A 72 10.31 -5.09 12.61
CA VAL A 72 10.48 -3.82 11.92
C VAL A 72 11.95 -3.43 11.99
N ILE A 73 12.57 -3.25 10.82
CA ILE A 73 13.96 -2.81 10.72
C ILE A 73 13.98 -1.32 10.45
N LEU A 74 14.54 -0.59 11.41
CA LEU A 74 14.77 0.84 11.35
C LEU A 74 16.23 1.09 10.99
N LYS A 75 16.47 1.93 10.00
CA LYS A 75 17.80 2.39 9.60
C LYS A 75 17.96 3.86 9.91
N ASN A 76 19.09 4.22 10.49
CA ASN A 76 19.48 5.62 10.65
C ASN A 76 20.21 6.10 9.39
N ASN A 77 19.60 7.01 8.63
CA ASN A 77 20.23 7.65 7.47
C ASN A 77 20.94 8.97 7.84
N GLN A 78 20.87 9.40 9.11
CA GLN A 78 21.61 10.56 9.59
C GLN A 78 23.11 10.29 9.73
N ARG A 79 23.88 11.37 9.78
CA ARG A 79 25.34 11.34 10.01
C ARG A 79 25.71 11.07 11.47
N ASN A 80 24.79 11.31 12.41
CA ASN A 80 25.00 11.15 13.84
C ASN A 80 24.23 9.92 14.36
N THR A 81 24.66 9.40 15.50
CA THR A 81 23.90 8.38 16.23
C THR A 81 22.58 8.98 16.74
N ILE A 82 21.49 8.26 16.52
CA ILE A 82 20.18 8.62 17.08
C ILE A 82 19.83 7.70 18.24
N THR A 83 19.02 8.20 19.17
CA THR A 83 18.32 7.38 20.17
C THR A 83 16.85 7.34 19.80
N VAL A 84 16.30 6.14 19.62
CA VAL A 84 14.88 5.95 19.33
C VAL A 84 14.11 6.03 20.64
N ASN A 85 13.23 7.04 20.73
CA ASN A 85 12.44 7.31 21.92
C ASN A 85 11.17 6.47 21.90
N ASP A 86 10.46 6.51 20.77
CA ASP A 86 9.21 5.78 20.55
C ASP A 86 9.19 5.23 19.11
N LEU A 87 8.73 4.00 18.92
CA LEU A 87 8.53 3.41 17.61
C LEU A 87 7.14 2.78 17.54
N VAL A 88 6.18 3.52 17.00
CA VAL A 88 4.78 3.09 17.00
C VAL A 88 4.40 2.57 15.62
N VAL A 89 3.88 1.34 15.57
CA VAL A 89 3.28 0.75 14.36
C VAL A 89 1.90 0.23 14.70
N ASN A 90 0.90 0.63 13.93
CA ASN A 90 -0.51 0.29 14.19
C ASN A 90 -1.00 0.64 15.61
N GLY A 91 -0.42 1.69 16.22
CA GLY A 91 -0.71 2.07 17.60
C GLY A 91 -0.01 1.24 18.68
N VAL A 92 0.80 0.24 18.29
CA VAL A 92 1.63 -0.55 19.19
C VAL A 92 3.03 0.05 19.23
N ASP A 93 3.50 0.36 20.44
CA ASP A 93 4.87 0.82 20.66
C ASP A 93 5.84 -0.37 20.74
N LEU A 94 6.90 -0.31 19.93
CA LEU A 94 7.89 -1.38 19.75
C LEU A 94 9.24 -1.05 20.40
N ALA A 95 9.44 0.15 20.95
CA ALA A 95 10.76 0.55 21.44
C ALA A 95 10.75 1.65 22.50
N ALA A 96 11.71 1.57 23.42
CA ALA A 96 12.17 2.70 24.22
C ALA A 96 13.71 2.68 24.36
N GLY A 97 14.34 3.82 24.09
CA GLY A 97 15.69 4.18 24.55
C GLY A 97 16.88 3.55 23.82
N GLU A 98 16.68 2.88 22.68
CA GLU A 98 17.76 2.20 21.97
C GLU A 98 18.49 3.14 20.99
N SER A 99 19.82 3.10 20.99
CA SER A 99 20.62 3.86 20.04
C SER A 99 20.85 3.11 18.72
N VAL A 100 20.87 3.87 17.63
CA VAL A 100 21.17 3.40 16.27
C VAL A 100 22.29 4.27 15.71
N ALA A 101 23.45 3.67 15.50
CA ALA A 101 24.63 4.36 14.94
C ALA A 101 24.32 4.96 13.56
N ALA A 102 25.08 5.98 13.17
CA ALA A 102 24.99 6.58 11.84
C ALA A 102 25.15 5.52 10.73
N GLY A 103 24.21 5.46 9.79
CA GLY A 103 24.15 4.43 8.75
C GLY A 103 23.77 3.02 9.23
N GLY A 104 23.68 2.81 10.55
CA GLY A 104 23.33 1.54 11.17
C GLY A 104 21.85 1.20 11.05
N SER A 105 21.51 -0.05 11.34
CA SER A 105 20.14 -0.54 11.38
C SER A 105 19.89 -1.34 12.64
N ARG A 106 18.64 -1.34 13.10
CA ARG A 106 18.20 -2.07 14.28
C ARG A 106 16.85 -2.72 14.03
N THR A 107 16.69 -3.94 14.54
CA THR A 107 15.44 -4.69 14.44
C THR A 107 14.66 -4.53 15.73
N TYR A 108 13.43 -4.08 15.60
CA TYR A 108 12.45 -4.00 16.67
C TYR A 108 11.42 -5.10 16.49
N THR A 109 11.01 -5.71 17.58
CA THR A 109 10.06 -6.83 17.55
C THR A 109 8.92 -6.59 18.51
N GLY A 110 7.70 -6.97 18.13
CA GLY A 110 6.53 -6.89 18.99
C GLY A 110 5.31 -7.51 18.34
N ALA A 111 4.17 -7.40 19.00
CA ALA A 111 2.89 -7.87 18.48
C ALA A 111 2.07 -6.69 17.96
N ILE A 112 2.34 -6.28 16.72
CA ILE A 112 1.72 -5.14 16.03
C ILE A 112 0.26 -5.44 15.69
N ALA A 113 -0.01 -6.63 15.15
CA ALA A 113 -1.35 -7.08 14.83
C ALA A 113 -1.41 -8.59 14.62
N ALA A 114 -2.56 -9.19 14.95
CA ALA A 114 -2.87 -10.53 14.46
C ALA A 114 -3.38 -10.46 13.01
N CYS A 115 -2.88 -11.33 12.14
CA CYS A 115 -3.36 -11.45 10.78
C CYS A 115 -3.26 -12.89 10.27
N THR A 116 -3.95 -13.17 9.16
CA THR A 116 -3.87 -14.47 8.48
C THR A 116 -2.74 -14.45 7.46
N ALA A 117 -2.01 -15.57 7.29
CA ALA A 117 -0.97 -15.67 6.26
C ALA A 117 -1.49 -15.27 4.87
N GLY A 118 -0.75 -14.41 4.17
CA GLY A 118 -1.14 -13.87 2.87
C GLY A 118 -2.16 -12.72 2.90
N GLN A 119 -2.74 -12.40 4.06
CA GLN A 119 -3.62 -11.24 4.23
C GLN A 119 -2.84 -9.94 4.03
N ALA A 120 -3.34 -9.07 3.16
CA ALA A 120 -2.78 -7.74 2.97
C ALA A 120 -3.02 -6.87 4.23
N TYR A 121 -2.03 -6.06 4.58
CA TYR A 121 -2.14 -5.07 5.65
C TYR A 121 -1.66 -3.69 5.18
N SER A 122 -2.12 -2.67 5.90
CA SER A 122 -1.73 -1.27 5.69
C SER A 122 -1.78 -0.54 7.03
N TYR A 123 -0.61 -0.38 7.66
CA TYR A 123 -0.49 0.14 9.03
C TYR A 123 0.19 1.50 9.06
N ALA A 124 -0.34 2.40 9.89
CA ALA A 124 0.34 3.66 10.18
C ALA A 124 1.61 3.37 11.01
N ALA A 125 2.66 4.12 10.74
CA ALA A 125 3.90 4.08 11.51
C ALA A 125 4.38 5.49 11.85
N SER A 126 5.05 5.61 12.98
CA SER A 126 5.73 6.82 13.41
C SER A 126 6.95 6.49 14.27
N VAL A 127 7.97 7.32 14.19
CA VAL A 127 9.18 7.20 15.00
C VAL A 127 9.54 8.54 15.61
N ALA A 128 9.66 8.56 16.94
CA ALA A 128 10.25 9.67 17.67
C ALA A 128 11.70 9.33 18.00
N TYR A 129 12.63 10.23 17.72
CA TYR A 129 14.05 10.01 17.99
C TYR A 129 14.76 11.30 18.40
N THR A 130 15.88 11.15 19.09
CA THR A 130 16.76 12.25 19.49
C THR A 130 18.12 12.08 18.83
N ASP A 131 18.64 13.13 18.20
CA ASP A 131 20.02 13.15 17.70
C ASP A 131 20.97 13.30 18.90
N SER A 132 21.89 12.35 19.08
CA SER A 132 22.78 12.31 20.23
C SER A 132 23.84 13.42 20.21
N ALA A 133 24.12 14.03 19.04
CA ALA A 133 25.08 15.11 18.92
C ALA A 133 24.48 16.48 19.28
N THR A 134 23.21 16.71 18.94
CA THR A 134 22.54 18.01 19.13
C THR A 134 21.54 18.01 20.28
N SER A 135 21.15 16.84 20.78
CA SER A 135 20.05 16.64 21.73
C SER A 135 18.69 17.12 21.21
N ALA A 136 18.56 17.41 19.91
CA ALA A 136 17.29 17.78 19.30
C ALA A 136 16.42 16.54 19.11
N SER A 137 15.12 16.67 19.39
CA SER A 137 14.14 15.61 19.21
C SER A 137 13.29 15.86 17.97
N TYR A 138 13.04 14.78 17.24
CA TYR A 138 12.30 14.78 15.99
C TYR A 138 11.19 13.73 16.06
N ASN A 139 10.09 14.01 15.38
CA ASN A 139 8.99 13.06 15.22
C ASN A 139 8.70 12.91 13.72
N LEU A 140 9.00 11.73 13.20
CA LEU A 140 8.70 11.37 11.83
C LEU A 140 7.39 10.58 11.82
N THR A 141 6.41 11.13 11.09
CA THR A 141 5.15 10.45 10.82
C THR A 141 5.05 10.11 9.34
N GLY A 142 4.24 9.10 9.00
CA GLY A 142 4.12 8.65 7.61
C GLY A 142 3.50 9.67 6.63
N ASN A 143 2.98 10.81 7.10
CA ASN A 143 2.29 11.81 6.25
C ASN A 143 1.26 11.18 5.29
N GLY A 144 0.47 10.23 5.80
CA GLY A 144 -0.50 9.44 5.03
C GLY A 144 0.06 8.18 4.37
N GLN A 145 1.39 8.03 4.27
CA GLN A 145 2.05 6.80 3.84
C GLN A 145 2.02 5.75 4.96
N LYS A 146 1.81 4.49 4.59
CA LYS A 146 1.64 3.37 5.52
C LYS A 146 2.63 2.25 5.20
N LEU A 147 2.94 1.42 6.19
CA LEU A 147 3.65 0.16 5.97
C LEU A 147 2.64 -0.83 5.38
N GLU A 148 2.89 -1.23 4.13
CA GLU A 148 1.99 -2.09 3.35
C GLU A 148 2.70 -3.39 2.98
N GLY A 149 1.98 -4.49 3.04
CA GLY A 149 2.52 -5.79 2.68
C GLY A 149 1.50 -6.90 2.88
N ASN A 150 1.97 -8.14 2.75
CA ASN A 150 1.18 -9.32 3.07
C ASN A 150 1.77 -9.98 4.31
N CYS A 151 0.91 -10.52 5.15
CA CYS A 151 1.34 -11.24 6.34
C CYS A 151 2.13 -12.49 5.98
N ALA A 152 3.26 -12.67 6.68
CA ALA A 152 4.11 -13.82 6.55
C ALA A 152 3.38 -15.08 7.08
N THR A 153 3.63 -16.21 6.42
CA THR A 153 3.28 -17.55 6.92
C THR A 153 4.04 -17.88 8.19
#